data_AF-A0A928SNA0-F1
#
_entry.id   AF-A0A928SNA0-F1
#
_cell.length_a   1.000
_cell.length_b   1.000
_cell.length_c   1.000
_cell.angle_alpha   90.00
_cell.angle_beta   90.00
_cell.angle_gamma   90.00
#
_symmetry.space_group_name_H-M   'P 1'
#
loop_
_entity.id
_entity.type
_entity.pdbx_description
1 polymer ?
#
loop_
_entity_poly.entity_id
_entity_poly.type
_entity_poly.pdbx_seq_one_letter_code
_entity_poly.pdbx_strand_id
1 'polypeptide(L)'
;MVRSKEWSFGELGRALGAVLGVVAVVGLALPACSGDEEAKGCEGVVSASGECQKKCVDTGCTTGMKCVLNACGQTCADPVKDCPAGKHCYAVNADDGTPGQYCIWAPFTKGGTVLGQYDTTCTVDTDCDELRGYKCLGGTCKLTGCKLNADCADVPGSCVKDPGGDPTKSYCEKGTKALGLAEKCTKSAECDGDQSLACVNGECSYVGCSTHADCATVGECKAAKDAEGKDVLACVKGTTYPTGQFGTKCPGGTTAKECDEANKFVCVGAGPGDIEAYCTKAGCLADSDCAAGYACATVRTSKKPCADACGITGASGSGCVTAAEIGAGKEYSCGGISLLRNICLKRAFCNDCETDDDCRAKPNQLCASDGKGHKYCTELCDPNQSNACSWGSAADCAVHDTALGKPTCAHKFGACSGTGKGCEPCRDDADCPTGFCSRSDYTGESFCVDLGPSCDCAGFPTSQNAVCLDGGCPKTPGNINMSCYGGSAVPSTSLLAKKCYGADTLSGAKWPYTRPGCWPE
;
A
#
# COMPACT_ATOMS: atom_id res chain seq x y z
N MET A 1 16.97 -54.01 -15.89
CA MET A 1 17.05 -53.63 -17.31
C MET A 1 16.54 -52.19 -17.43
N VAL A 2 17.29 -51.19 -16.97
CA VAL A 2 18.38 -50.47 -17.67
C VAL A 2 18.07 -50.17 -19.14
N ARG A 3 17.69 -48.92 -19.41
CA ARG A 3 18.21 -48.13 -20.54
C ARG A 3 17.99 -46.63 -20.26
N SER A 4 19.02 -46.04 -19.68
CA SER A 4 19.30 -44.60 -19.66
C SER A 4 19.64 -44.12 -21.08
N LYS A 5 19.17 -42.91 -21.43
CA LYS A 5 19.57 -42.19 -22.66
C LYS A 5 20.47 -41.03 -22.23
N GLU A 6 21.75 -41.17 -22.52
CA GLU A 6 22.77 -40.12 -22.42
C GLU A 6 22.55 -39.09 -23.53
N TRP A 7 22.73 -37.80 -23.22
CA TRP A 7 22.96 -36.74 -24.20
C TRP A 7 24.40 -36.25 -24.04
N SER A 8 25.17 -36.41 -25.10
CA SER A 8 26.58 -36.04 -25.20
C SER A 8 26.74 -34.55 -25.46
N PHE A 9 27.68 -33.95 -24.74
CA PHE A 9 28.36 -32.71 -25.13
C PHE A 9 29.18 -32.94 -26.41
N GLY A 10 29.27 -31.91 -27.25
CA GLY A 10 30.12 -31.88 -28.43
C GLY A 10 30.30 -30.45 -28.95
N GLU A 11 31.46 -29.87 -28.64
CA GLU A 11 31.99 -28.65 -29.25
C GLU A 11 32.26 -28.84 -30.76
N LEU A 12 32.08 -27.78 -31.56
CA LEU A 12 33.07 -27.16 -32.46
C LEU A 12 32.37 -26.26 -33.48
N GLY A 13 32.91 -25.06 -33.73
CA GLY A 13 32.60 -24.32 -34.95
C GLY A 13 32.78 -22.82 -34.89
N ARG A 14 34.03 -22.35 -34.84
CA ARG A 14 34.40 -20.96 -35.19
C ARG A 14 33.95 -20.62 -36.61
N ALA A 15 33.34 -19.46 -36.81
CA ALA A 15 33.32 -18.77 -38.09
C ALA A 15 33.52 -17.26 -37.88
N LEU A 16 34.67 -16.77 -38.33
CA LEU A 16 34.94 -15.35 -38.58
C LEU A 16 34.02 -14.87 -39.71
N GLY A 17 33.44 -13.68 -39.53
CA GLY A 17 32.75 -12.94 -40.59
C GLY A 17 32.78 -11.45 -40.26
N ALA A 18 33.82 -10.77 -40.74
CA ALA A 18 33.98 -9.33 -40.63
C ALA A 18 32.90 -8.59 -41.42
N VAL A 19 32.22 -7.63 -40.79
CA VAL A 19 31.48 -6.58 -41.48
C VAL A 19 31.95 -5.23 -40.93
N LEU A 20 32.75 -4.55 -41.76
CA LEU A 20 33.08 -3.13 -41.63
C LEU A 20 31.81 -2.31 -41.86
N GLY A 21 31.34 -1.64 -40.81
CA GLY A 21 30.29 -0.62 -40.86
C GLY A 21 30.86 0.72 -40.42
N VAL A 22 30.97 1.63 -41.38
CA VAL A 22 31.47 3.01 -41.28
C VAL A 22 30.68 3.81 -40.22
N VAL A 23 31.33 4.24 -39.14
CA VAL A 23 30.79 5.24 -38.21
C VAL A 23 31.17 6.63 -38.72
N ALA A 24 30.19 7.34 -39.27
CA ALA A 24 30.31 8.75 -39.58
C ALA A 24 30.28 9.55 -38.26
N VAL A 25 31.42 10.15 -37.91
CA VAL A 25 31.54 11.11 -36.81
C VAL A 25 30.94 12.44 -37.28
N VAL A 26 29.69 12.71 -36.90
CA VAL A 26 29.11 14.05 -36.98
C VAL A 26 29.46 14.77 -35.68
N GLY A 27 30.46 15.64 -35.75
CA GLY A 27 30.81 16.58 -34.69
C GLY A 27 29.72 17.63 -34.54
N LEU A 28 28.88 17.48 -33.52
CA LEU A 28 28.07 18.57 -32.99
C LEU A 28 28.84 19.24 -31.86
N ALA A 29 29.23 20.49 -32.10
CA ALA A 29 29.81 21.36 -31.11
C ALA A 29 28.78 21.60 -29.97
N LEU A 30 29.13 21.16 -28.76
CA LEU A 30 28.44 21.54 -27.54
C LEU A 30 28.84 22.97 -27.17
N PRO A 31 27.89 23.87 -26.84
CA PRO A 31 28.24 25.07 -26.09
C PRO A 31 28.60 24.65 -24.66
N ALA A 32 29.78 25.05 -24.23
CA ALA A 32 30.22 24.95 -22.85
C ALA A 32 29.33 25.84 -21.96
N CYS A 33 28.42 25.24 -21.20
CA CYS A 33 27.80 25.89 -20.06
C CYS A 33 28.69 25.66 -18.84
N SER A 34 29.69 26.52 -18.68
CA SER A 34 30.35 26.79 -17.41
C SER A 34 29.41 27.68 -16.60
N GLY A 35 28.92 27.16 -15.47
CA GLY A 35 28.09 27.92 -14.54
C GLY A 35 27.80 27.09 -13.31
N ASP A 36 28.80 26.93 -12.45
CA ASP A 36 28.56 26.63 -11.04
C ASP A 36 27.85 27.83 -10.41
N GLU A 37 26.51 27.89 -10.54
CA GLU A 37 25.71 28.67 -9.62
C GLU A 37 25.37 27.77 -8.43
N GLU A 38 26.05 28.04 -7.31
CA GLU A 38 25.57 27.64 -5.99
C GLU A 38 24.06 27.90 -5.92
N ALA A 39 23.28 26.89 -5.57
CA ALA A 39 21.87 27.03 -5.27
C ALA A 39 21.71 27.93 -4.03
N LYS A 40 21.73 29.24 -4.25
CA LYS A 40 21.29 30.22 -3.26
C LYS A 40 19.81 29.93 -3.02
N GLY A 41 19.47 29.67 -1.75
CA GLY A 41 18.08 29.54 -1.32
C GLY A 41 17.25 30.70 -1.87
N CYS A 42 15.99 30.42 -2.19
CA CYS A 42 15.07 31.40 -2.76
C CYS A 42 15.03 32.66 -1.86
N GLU A 43 15.54 33.80 -2.35
CA GLU A 43 15.47 35.09 -1.63
C GLU A 43 14.05 35.73 -1.68
N GLY A 44 13.03 34.99 -2.14
CA GLY A 44 11.66 35.47 -2.29
C GLY A 44 10.60 34.37 -2.10
N VAL A 45 9.37 34.61 -2.60
CA VAL A 45 8.21 33.74 -2.34
C VAL A 45 8.12 32.63 -3.39
N VAL A 46 7.81 31.41 -2.94
CA VAL A 46 7.42 30.29 -3.81
C VAL A 46 5.96 30.50 -4.17
N SER A 47 5.66 30.66 -5.47
CA SER A 47 4.28 30.79 -5.94
C SER A 47 3.45 29.55 -5.57
N ALA A 48 2.11 29.66 -5.64
CA ALA A 48 1.22 28.50 -5.54
C ALA A 48 1.56 27.37 -6.56
N SER A 49 2.33 27.66 -7.61
CA SER A 49 2.83 26.71 -8.61
C SER A 49 4.25 26.18 -8.34
N GLY A 50 4.89 26.57 -7.23
CA GLY A 50 6.24 26.09 -6.87
C GLY A 50 7.39 26.90 -7.46
N GLU A 51 7.14 28.05 -8.10
CA GLU A 51 8.19 28.88 -8.72
C GLU A 51 8.75 29.90 -7.73
N CYS A 52 10.08 29.96 -7.61
CA CYS A 52 10.77 30.95 -6.79
C CYS A 52 10.69 32.34 -7.46
N GLN A 53 9.88 33.25 -6.90
CA GLN A 53 9.74 34.61 -7.40
C GLN A 53 10.66 35.57 -6.66
N LYS A 54 11.47 36.34 -7.41
CA LYS A 54 12.39 37.37 -6.86
C LYS A 54 11.67 38.51 -6.14
N LYS A 55 10.41 38.75 -6.47
CA LYS A 55 9.55 39.73 -5.81
C LYS A 55 8.18 39.12 -5.61
N CYS A 56 7.68 39.15 -4.39
CA CYS A 56 6.37 38.65 -4.04
C CYS A 56 5.27 39.47 -4.75
N VAL A 57 4.25 38.77 -5.24
CA VAL A 57 3.07 39.35 -5.88
C VAL A 57 1.82 38.69 -5.31
N ASP A 58 0.73 39.44 -5.16
CA ASP A 58 -0.50 38.96 -4.52
C ASP A 58 -1.05 37.68 -5.16
N THR A 59 -0.94 37.54 -6.48
CA THR A 59 -1.40 36.34 -7.21
C THR A 59 -0.58 35.09 -6.92
N GLY A 60 0.62 35.24 -6.36
CA GLY A 60 1.46 34.14 -5.90
C GLY A 60 1.11 33.64 -4.49
N CYS A 61 0.35 34.43 -3.72
CA CYS A 61 -0.06 34.08 -2.37
C CYS A 61 -1.36 33.24 -2.36
N THR A 62 -1.50 32.38 -1.36
CA THR A 62 -2.74 31.62 -1.11
C THR A 62 -3.94 32.55 -0.92
N THR A 63 -5.13 32.09 -1.30
CA THR A 63 -6.38 32.88 -1.20
C THR A 63 -6.56 33.46 0.19
N GLY A 64 -6.72 34.79 0.27
CA GLY A 64 -6.87 35.54 1.52
C GLY A 64 -5.57 36.14 2.09
N MET A 65 -4.41 35.84 1.49
CA MET A 65 -3.14 36.47 1.83
C MET A 65 -2.76 37.57 0.83
N LYS A 66 -1.94 38.52 1.30
CA LYS A 66 -1.44 39.66 0.54
C LYS A 66 0.08 39.70 0.61
N CYS A 67 0.72 40.25 -0.40
CA CYS A 67 2.16 40.44 -0.37
C CYS A 67 2.51 41.63 0.54
N VAL A 68 3.28 41.39 1.60
CA VAL A 68 3.65 42.38 2.62
C VAL A 68 5.10 42.18 3.00
N LEU A 69 5.94 43.21 2.83
CA LEU A 69 7.38 43.15 3.09
C LEU A 69 8.07 42.00 2.31
N ASN A 70 7.68 41.83 1.05
CA ASN A 70 8.14 40.78 0.15
C ASN A 70 7.81 39.33 0.59
N ALA A 71 6.81 39.14 1.45
CA ALA A 71 6.32 37.82 1.89
C ALA A 71 4.78 37.76 1.92
N CYS A 72 4.18 36.57 1.81
CA CYS A 72 2.73 36.42 1.94
C CYS A 72 2.28 36.57 3.40
N GLY A 73 1.57 37.65 3.70
CA GLY A 73 0.97 37.94 5.00
C GLY A 73 -0.54 37.68 4.99
N GLN A 74 -1.03 36.98 6.02
CA GLN A 74 -2.47 36.82 6.26
C GLN A 74 -3.06 38.14 6.76
N THR A 75 -4.25 38.51 6.29
CA THR A 75 -5.01 39.63 6.88
C THR A 75 -5.50 39.26 8.28
N CYS A 76 -5.56 40.25 9.17
CA CYS A 76 -5.99 40.05 10.55
C CYS A 76 -6.73 41.28 11.07
N ALA A 77 -7.54 41.09 12.09
CA ALA A 77 -8.32 42.14 12.76
C ALA A 77 -8.07 42.16 14.27
N ASP A 78 -7.94 41.00 14.90
CA ASP A 78 -7.49 40.87 16.28
C ASP A 78 -5.96 40.82 16.33
N PRO A 79 -5.32 41.70 17.14
CA PRO A 79 -3.87 41.73 17.27
C PRO A 79 -3.26 40.36 17.61
N VAL A 80 -3.94 39.56 18.43
CA VAL A 80 -3.36 38.37 19.04
C VAL A 80 -3.96 37.08 18.47
N LYS A 81 -5.25 37.06 18.14
CA LYS A 81 -5.96 35.79 17.84
C LYS A 81 -5.92 35.36 16.38
N ASP A 82 -5.80 36.32 15.48
CA ASP A 82 -5.96 36.04 14.04
C ASP A 82 -4.67 35.57 13.38
N CYS A 83 -3.54 35.71 14.08
CA CYS A 83 -2.22 35.38 13.55
C CYS A 83 -1.72 34.02 14.06
N PRO A 84 -1.01 33.27 13.20
CA PRO A 84 -0.28 32.08 13.63
C PRO A 84 0.70 32.41 14.77
N ALA A 85 1.04 31.39 15.56
CA ALA A 85 2.06 31.51 16.60
C ALA A 85 3.36 32.10 16.01
N GLY A 86 3.98 33.03 16.75
CA GLY A 86 5.15 33.79 16.31
C GLY A 86 4.86 35.04 15.47
N LYS A 87 3.64 35.25 14.95
CA LYS A 87 3.27 36.44 14.16
C LYS A 87 2.32 37.36 14.92
N HIS A 88 2.22 38.61 14.49
CA HIS A 88 1.36 39.60 15.13
C HIS A 88 0.70 40.49 14.08
N CYS A 89 -0.52 40.93 14.38
CA CYS A 89 -1.26 41.79 13.47
C CYS A 89 -0.74 43.23 13.55
N TYR A 90 -0.13 43.72 12.48
CA TYR A 90 0.32 45.10 12.38
C TYR A 90 -0.38 45.85 11.26
N ALA A 91 -0.69 47.11 11.53
CA ALA A 91 -1.05 48.06 10.50
C ALA A 91 0.19 48.39 9.66
N VAL A 92 0.28 47.78 8.48
CA VAL A 92 1.34 48.01 7.50
C VAL A 92 0.74 48.14 6.10
N ASN A 93 1.46 48.78 5.19
CA ASN A 93 1.07 48.75 3.80
C ASN A 93 1.53 47.42 3.18
N ALA A 94 0.66 46.78 2.42
CA ALA A 94 1.07 45.74 1.50
C ALA A 94 2.04 46.30 0.45
N ASP A 95 2.75 45.44 -0.26
CA ASP A 95 3.75 45.82 -1.26
C ASP A 95 3.13 46.53 -2.48
N ASP A 96 1.81 46.37 -2.67
CA ASP A 96 0.99 47.14 -3.62
C ASP A 96 0.63 48.56 -3.12
N GLY A 97 1.05 48.92 -1.91
CA GLY A 97 0.76 50.18 -1.24
C GLY A 97 -0.55 50.22 -0.46
N THR A 98 -1.34 49.14 -0.47
CA THR A 98 -2.65 49.09 0.19
C THR A 98 -2.47 49.03 1.72
N PRO A 99 -2.98 50.02 2.47
CA PRO A 99 -2.95 49.96 3.93
C PRO A 99 -3.86 48.83 4.42
N GLY A 100 -3.36 48.02 5.34
CA GLY A 100 -4.12 46.94 5.94
C GLY A 100 -3.50 46.47 7.25
N GLN A 101 -4.14 45.48 7.85
CA GLN A 101 -3.62 44.80 9.02
C GLN A 101 -3.22 43.39 8.62
N TYR A 102 -1.93 43.06 8.83
CA TYR A 102 -1.34 41.82 8.36
C TYR A 102 -0.51 41.15 9.44
N CYS A 103 -0.57 39.82 9.46
CA CYS A 103 0.24 38.99 10.34
C CYS A 103 1.69 38.98 9.87
N ILE A 104 2.53 39.80 10.49
CA ILE A 104 3.96 39.89 10.20
C ILE A 104 4.77 39.56 11.45
N TRP A 105 6.05 39.25 11.24
CA TRP A 105 7.01 39.17 12.33
C TRP A 105 7.31 40.56 12.86
N ALA A 106 7.20 40.73 14.17
CA ALA A 106 7.83 41.86 14.81
C ALA A 106 8.58 41.42 16.06
N PRO A 107 9.71 42.08 16.35
CA PRO A 107 10.40 41.87 17.60
C PRO A 107 9.47 42.26 18.77
N PHE A 108 9.19 41.33 19.67
CA PHE A 108 8.57 41.64 20.94
C PHE A 108 9.53 42.53 21.73
N THR A 109 9.09 43.75 22.06
CA THR A 109 9.87 44.66 22.88
C THR A 109 9.24 44.80 24.25
N LYS A 110 9.91 44.28 25.29
CA LYS A 110 9.53 44.49 26.69
C LYS A 110 10.45 45.59 27.25
N GLY A 111 9.89 46.77 27.52
CA GLY A 111 10.68 47.93 27.97
C GLY A 111 11.64 48.49 26.92
N GLY A 112 11.29 48.39 25.63
CA GLY A 112 12.10 48.93 24.52
C GLY A 112 13.27 48.04 24.07
N THR A 113 13.45 46.87 24.69
CA THR A 113 14.48 45.89 24.30
C THR A 113 13.80 44.68 23.68
N VAL A 114 14.33 44.15 22.57
CA VAL A 114 13.86 42.90 21.96
C VAL A 114 14.16 41.75 22.93
N LEU A 115 13.18 41.35 23.72
CA LEU A 115 13.30 40.31 24.76
C LEU A 115 12.14 39.36 24.59
N GLY A 116 12.35 38.06 24.77
CA GLY A 116 11.29 37.06 24.84
C GLY A 116 11.01 36.25 23.56
N GLN A 117 11.82 36.43 22.52
CA GLN A 117 11.79 35.61 21.29
C GLN A 117 13.03 34.71 21.21
N TYR A 118 13.24 34.01 20.08
CA TYR A 118 14.32 33.03 19.91
C TYR A 118 15.67 33.43 20.50
N ASP A 119 16.29 32.49 21.21
CA ASP A 119 17.63 32.59 21.82
C ASP A 119 17.79 33.72 22.86
N THR A 120 16.72 34.42 23.22
CA THR A 120 16.77 35.32 24.37
C THR A 120 16.83 34.49 25.65
N THR A 121 17.74 34.86 26.54
CA THR A 121 17.87 34.19 27.84
C THR A 121 16.64 34.46 28.68
N CYS A 122 16.18 33.43 29.37
CA CYS A 122 15.00 33.49 30.22
C CYS A 122 15.23 32.67 31.49
N THR A 123 14.50 33.03 32.53
CA THR A 123 14.41 32.27 33.79
C THR A 123 13.04 31.68 34.01
N VAL A 124 12.00 32.31 33.47
CA VAL A 124 10.59 31.90 33.56
C VAL A 124 9.87 32.18 32.25
N ASP A 125 8.73 31.53 32.02
CA ASP A 125 7.94 31.70 30.79
C ASP A 125 7.55 33.16 30.53
N THR A 126 7.31 33.96 31.58
CA THR A 126 6.93 35.38 31.45
C THR A 126 8.07 36.29 30.97
N ASP A 127 9.30 35.76 30.90
CA ASP A 127 10.43 36.41 30.23
C ASP A 127 10.32 36.25 28.70
N CYS A 128 9.53 35.28 28.26
CA CYS A 128 9.22 34.96 26.88
C CYS A 128 7.89 35.56 26.41
N ASP A 129 7.74 35.58 25.09
CA ASP A 129 6.55 36.05 24.40
C ASP A 129 5.44 34.97 24.40
N GLU A 130 4.91 34.67 25.60
CA GLU A 130 3.88 33.64 25.80
C GLU A 130 2.66 33.85 24.90
N LEU A 131 2.30 35.11 24.65
CA LEU A 131 1.19 35.48 23.76
C LEU A 131 1.38 34.97 22.33
N ARG A 132 2.63 34.82 21.88
CA ARG A 132 2.98 34.31 20.54
C ARG A 132 3.51 32.88 20.59
N GLY A 133 3.34 32.18 21.71
CA GLY A 133 3.67 30.76 21.87
C GLY A 133 5.11 30.47 22.31
N TYR A 134 5.87 31.49 22.72
CA TYR A 134 7.23 31.27 23.24
C TYR A 134 7.20 30.90 24.72
N LYS A 135 8.00 29.91 25.09
CA LYS A 135 8.20 29.50 26.49
C LYS A 135 9.67 29.38 26.83
N CYS A 136 9.99 29.46 28.11
CA CYS A 136 11.34 29.37 28.61
C CYS A 136 11.75 27.90 28.74
N LEU A 137 12.53 27.40 27.78
CA LEU A 137 12.95 26.00 27.72
C LEU A 137 14.47 25.92 27.69
N GLY A 138 15.07 25.36 28.75
CA GLY A 138 16.52 25.25 28.85
C GLY A 138 17.24 26.59 29.03
N GLY A 139 16.55 27.60 29.58
CA GLY A 139 17.11 28.95 29.81
C GLY A 139 17.08 29.86 28.59
N THR A 140 16.42 29.46 27.50
CA THR A 140 16.15 30.31 26.34
C THR A 140 14.69 30.25 25.92
N CYS A 141 14.18 31.35 25.36
CA CYS A 141 12.84 31.39 24.80
C CYS A 141 12.79 30.61 23.48
N LYS A 142 11.93 29.59 23.42
CA LYS A 142 11.70 28.74 22.23
C LYS A 142 10.23 28.77 21.84
N LEU A 143 9.94 28.73 20.54
CA LEU A 143 8.57 28.64 20.03
C LEU A 143 8.03 27.23 20.30
N THR A 144 6.94 27.14 21.07
CA THR A 144 6.31 25.87 21.45
C THR A 144 5.07 25.55 20.62
N GLY A 145 4.64 24.30 20.63
CA GLY A 145 3.42 23.84 19.96
C GLY A 145 3.61 23.30 18.55
N CYS A 146 4.85 23.04 18.11
CA CYS A 146 5.09 22.40 16.82
C CYS A 146 4.65 20.92 16.86
N LYS A 147 4.05 20.46 15.76
CA LYS A 147 3.66 19.05 15.55
C LYS A 147 4.55 18.39 14.51
N LEU A 148 4.99 19.16 13.52
CA LEU A 148 5.79 18.74 12.38
C LEU A 148 6.95 19.72 12.19
N ASN A 149 8.02 19.28 11.51
CA ASN A 149 9.14 20.16 11.14
C ASN A 149 8.69 21.35 10.27
N ALA A 150 7.64 21.18 9.46
CA ALA A 150 7.05 22.25 8.67
C ALA A 150 6.48 23.41 9.53
N ASP A 151 6.07 23.13 10.78
CA ASP A 151 5.62 24.18 11.71
C ASP A 151 6.78 25.08 12.16
N CYS A 152 8.01 24.61 11.97
CA CYS A 152 9.23 25.35 12.22
C CYS A 152 9.80 25.99 10.95
N ALA A 153 9.13 25.96 9.79
CA ALA A 153 9.71 26.44 8.52
C ALA A 153 10.21 27.90 8.56
N ASP A 154 9.57 28.74 9.39
CA ASP A 154 9.92 30.15 9.58
C ASP A 154 11.06 30.38 10.60
N VAL A 155 11.54 29.31 11.26
CA VAL A 155 12.67 29.32 12.20
C VAL A 155 13.72 28.34 11.67
N PRO A 156 14.97 28.72 11.40
CA PRO A 156 15.98 27.77 10.90
C PRO A 156 16.21 26.64 11.93
N GLY A 157 15.52 25.50 11.78
CA GLY A 157 15.39 24.51 12.83
C GLY A 157 14.42 23.35 12.54
N SER A 158 14.31 22.46 13.52
CA SER A 158 13.43 21.28 13.51
C SER A 158 12.51 21.29 14.72
N CYS A 159 11.35 20.65 14.61
CA CYS A 159 10.44 20.44 15.71
C CYS A 159 10.99 19.36 16.64
N VAL A 160 11.40 19.75 17.84
CA VAL A 160 11.82 18.84 18.90
C VAL A 160 10.58 18.46 19.70
N LYS A 161 10.21 17.19 19.63
CA LYS A 161 9.05 16.64 20.34
C LYS A 161 9.35 16.51 21.83
N ASP A 162 8.36 16.86 22.65
CA ASP A 162 8.43 16.64 24.10
C ASP A 162 8.60 15.13 24.40
N PRO A 163 9.57 14.72 25.25
CA PRO A 163 9.76 13.31 25.60
C PRO A 163 8.55 12.67 26.29
N GLY A 164 7.68 13.48 26.91
CA GLY A 164 6.41 13.04 27.51
C GLY A 164 5.26 12.94 26.51
N GLY A 165 5.48 13.26 25.22
CA GLY A 165 4.47 13.20 24.17
C GLY A 165 3.43 14.32 24.21
N ASP A 166 3.65 15.37 25.00
CA ASP A 166 2.75 16.52 25.06
C ASP A 166 3.05 17.49 23.89
N PRO A 167 2.19 17.58 22.86
CA PRO A 167 2.45 18.41 21.69
C PRO A 167 2.50 19.91 22.02
N THR A 168 1.98 20.34 23.18
CA THR A 168 2.06 21.73 23.64
C THR A 168 3.42 22.11 24.23
N LYS A 169 4.28 21.11 24.46
CA LYS A 169 5.65 21.25 24.96
C LYS A 169 6.71 20.96 23.91
N SER A 170 6.34 20.40 22.77
CA SER A 170 7.20 20.36 21.59
C SER A 170 7.62 21.78 21.21
N TYR A 171 8.84 21.96 20.74
CA TYR A 171 9.38 23.28 20.43
C TYR A 171 10.26 23.26 19.20
N CYS A 172 10.31 24.37 18.46
CA CYS A 172 11.26 24.51 17.37
C CYS A 172 12.67 24.73 17.96
N GLU A 173 13.65 23.93 17.58
CA GLU A 173 15.03 24.12 17.99
C GLU A 173 15.82 24.67 16.82
N LYS A 174 16.57 25.75 17.05
CA LYS A 174 17.43 26.32 16.03
C LYS A 174 18.50 25.30 15.65
N GLY A 175 18.55 24.93 14.38
CA GLY A 175 19.37 23.83 13.90
C GLY A 175 19.32 23.70 12.38
N THR A 176 20.01 22.70 11.84
CA THR A 176 19.86 22.35 10.43
C THR A 176 18.42 21.97 10.17
N LYS A 177 17.75 22.77 9.32
CA LYS A 177 16.41 22.51 8.79
C LYS A 177 16.34 21.05 8.33
N ALA A 178 15.33 20.30 8.78
CA ALA A 178 15.04 19.00 8.21
C ALA A 178 14.74 19.15 6.71
N LEU A 179 15.48 18.40 5.89
CA LEU A 179 15.38 18.38 4.46
C LEU A 179 14.06 17.71 4.04
N GLY A 180 13.33 18.38 3.15
CA GLY A 180 12.09 17.89 2.59
C GLY A 180 12.32 16.80 1.52
N LEU A 181 11.23 16.25 1.00
CA LEU A 181 11.25 15.27 -0.08
C LEU A 181 12.06 15.78 -1.29
N ALA A 182 12.93 14.92 -1.84
CA ALA A 182 13.83 15.17 -2.96
C ALA A 182 14.95 16.21 -2.72
N GLU A 183 15.07 16.78 -1.51
CA GLU A 183 16.23 17.61 -1.16
C GLU A 183 17.49 16.74 -1.00
N LYS A 184 18.67 17.30 -1.35
CA LYS A 184 19.96 16.60 -1.32
C LYS A 184 20.44 16.37 0.11
N CYS A 185 20.83 15.15 0.42
CA CYS A 185 21.26 14.75 1.76
C CYS A 185 22.53 13.88 1.72
N THR A 186 23.22 13.81 2.85
CA THR A 186 24.34 12.90 3.11
C THR A 186 24.07 11.92 4.25
N LYS A 187 23.06 12.18 5.09
CA LYS A 187 22.65 11.33 6.23
C LYS A 187 21.14 11.31 6.37
N SER A 188 20.56 10.22 6.85
CA SER A 188 19.10 10.13 7.02
C SER A 188 18.57 11.05 8.11
N ALA A 189 19.39 11.37 9.11
CA ALA A 189 19.05 12.33 10.15
C ALA A 189 18.88 13.77 9.63
N GLU A 190 19.32 14.07 8.41
CA GLU A 190 19.08 15.36 7.75
C GLU A 190 17.67 15.44 7.17
N CYS A 191 17.04 14.31 6.85
CA CYS A 191 15.70 14.26 6.27
C CYS A 191 14.60 14.38 7.32
N ASP A 192 13.41 14.82 6.90
CA ASP A 192 12.23 14.89 7.77
C ASP A 192 11.70 13.49 8.15
N GLY A 193 12.29 12.90 9.21
CA GLY A 193 11.91 11.60 9.73
C GLY A 193 10.45 11.51 10.21
N ASP A 194 9.82 12.64 10.55
CA ASP A 194 8.40 12.67 10.94
C ASP A 194 7.46 12.40 9.74
N GLN A 195 7.94 12.69 8.53
CA GLN A 195 7.27 12.32 7.29
C GLN A 195 7.74 10.97 6.74
N SER A 196 8.43 10.17 7.56
CA SER A 196 9.05 8.91 7.14
C SER A 196 10.00 9.11 5.96
N LEU A 197 10.80 10.18 5.95
CA LEU A 197 11.87 10.37 4.97
C LEU A 197 13.20 9.85 5.51
N ALA A 198 13.99 9.23 4.63
CA ALA A 198 15.40 8.90 4.89
C ALA A 198 16.25 9.28 3.67
N CYS A 199 17.57 9.36 3.87
CA CYS A 199 18.47 9.73 2.80
C CYS A 199 18.77 8.51 1.93
N VAL A 200 18.20 8.47 0.73
CA VAL A 200 18.31 7.32 -0.18
C VAL A 200 18.84 7.80 -1.52
N ASN A 201 19.94 7.21 -1.98
CA ASN A 201 20.65 7.64 -3.20
C ASN A 201 21.03 9.13 -3.21
N GLY A 202 21.31 9.72 -2.02
CA GLY A 202 21.69 11.12 -1.85
C GLY A 202 20.53 12.13 -1.92
N GLU A 203 19.28 11.65 -1.87
CA GLU A 203 18.08 12.49 -1.79
C GLU A 203 17.14 11.98 -0.68
N CYS A 204 16.47 12.90 0.02
CA CYS A 204 15.46 12.53 0.99
C CYS A 204 14.26 11.90 0.28
N SER A 205 13.99 10.62 0.56
CA SER A 205 12.95 9.82 -0.10
C SER A 205 12.03 9.20 0.95
N TYR A 206 10.74 9.04 0.64
CA TYR A 206 9.82 8.31 1.50
C TYR A 206 10.33 6.88 1.71
N VAL A 207 10.48 6.49 2.97
CA VAL A 207 10.79 5.12 3.39
C VAL A 207 9.58 4.47 4.05
N GLY A 208 9.55 3.14 4.04
CA GLY A 208 8.39 2.37 4.51
C GLY A 208 7.29 2.26 3.45
N CYS A 209 7.59 2.55 2.18
CA CYS A 209 6.66 2.21 1.11
C CYS A 209 6.45 0.69 1.11
N SER A 210 5.20 0.29 0.88
CA SER A 210 4.75 -1.09 0.91
C SER A 210 4.42 -1.59 -0.49
N THR A 211 4.08 -0.67 -1.38
CA THR A 211 3.73 -0.91 -2.77
C THR A 211 4.18 0.26 -3.63
N HIS A 212 4.28 0.05 -4.94
CA HIS A 212 4.51 1.14 -5.89
C HIS A 212 3.44 2.25 -5.82
N ALA A 213 2.23 1.94 -5.34
CA ALA A 213 1.16 2.93 -5.18
C ALA A 213 1.47 3.95 -4.08
N ASP A 214 2.25 3.56 -3.06
CA ASP A 214 2.70 4.48 -2.00
C ASP A 214 3.68 5.53 -2.54
N CYS A 215 4.26 5.25 -3.72
CA CYS A 215 5.20 6.10 -4.41
C CYS A 215 4.61 6.78 -5.64
N ALA A 216 3.27 6.80 -5.80
CA ALA A 216 2.61 7.28 -7.01
C ALA A 216 3.06 8.68 -7.47
N THR A 217 3.43 9.56 -6.54
CA THR A 217 3.90 10.93 -6.82
C THR A 217 5.42 11.07 -7.01
N VAL A 218 6.19 10.04 -6.67
CA VAL A 218 7.67 10.08 -6.62
C VAL A 218 8.30 9.12 -7.63
N GLY A 219 7.75 7.92 -7.79
CA GLY A 219 8.29 6.86 -8.62
C GLY A 219 7.88 5.47 -8.14
N GLU A 220 8.86 4.65 -7.79
CA GLU A 220 8.68 3.22 -7.55
C GLU A 220 9.15 2.85 -6.14
N CYS A 221 8.40 2.02 -5.43
CA CYS A 221 8.85 1.44 -4.16
C CYS A 221 9.91 0.37 -4.44
N LYS A 222 11.15 0.58 -4.00
CA LYS A 222 12.25 -0.39 -4.17
C LYS A 222 13.02 -0.59 -2.88
N ALA A 223 13.61 -1.76 -2.72
CA ALA A 223 14.66 -1.93 -1.73
C ALA A 223 15.83 -1.00 -2.10
N ALA A 224 16.28 -0.24 -1.12
CA ALA A 224 17.45 0.61 -1.22
C ALA A 224 18.22 0.53 0.10
N LYS A 225 19.43 1.08 0.10
CA LYS A 225 20.15 1.38 1.32
C LYS A 225 19.96 2.85 1.65
N ASP A 226 19.66 3.15 2.90
CA ASP A 226 19.77 4.52 3.39
C ASP A 226 21.25 4.93 3.50
N ALA A 227 21.50 6.19 3.86
CA ALA A 227 22.86 6.74 3.98
C ALA A 227 23.72 6.03 5.04
N GLU A 228 23.08 5.37 6.01
CA GLU A 228 23.73 4.56 7.05
C GLU A 228 23.96 3.10 6.63
N GLY A 229 23.53 2.72 5.42
CA GLY A 229 23.70 1.38 4.85
C GLY A 229 22.62 0.37 5.25
N LYS A 230 21.58 0.82 5.98
CA LYS A 230 20.46 -0.02 6.41
C LYS A 230 19.50 -0.22 5.24
N ASP A 231 19.03 -1.46 5.09
CA ASP A 231 18.07 -1.82 4.06
C ASP A 231 16.69 -1.23 4.40
N VAL A 232 16.17 -0.42 3.48
CA VAL A 232 14.87 0.25 3.58
C VAL A 232 14.07 0.03 2.29
N LEU A 233 12.75 0.06 2.39
CA LEU A 233 11.88 0.19 1.22
C LEU A 233 11.65 1.68 0.99
N ALA A 234 12.12 2.20 -0.14
CA ALA A 234 12.08 3.62 -0.43
C ALA A 234 11.38 3.91 -1.76
N CYS A 235 10.67 5.03 -1.82
CA CYS A 235 10.18 5.61 -3.06
C CYS A 235 11.33 6.23 -3.82
N VAL A 236 11.91 5.46 -4.74
CA VAL A 236 12.98 5.96 -5.60
C VAL A 236 12.40 6.57 -6.86
N LYS A 237 12.97 7.70 -7.28
CA LYS A 237 12.60 8.38 -8.51
C LYS A 237 12.77 7.40 -9.69
N GLY A 238 11.67 7.09 -10.36
CA GLY A 238 11.58 6.09 -11.43
C GLY A 238 10.57 6.52 -12.49
N THR A 239 10.22 5.60 -13.39
CA THR A 239 9.09 5.82 -14.29
C THR A 239 7.83 6.00 -13.45
N THR A 240 7.24 7.20 -13.46
CA THR A 240 5.92 7.41 -12.86
C THR A 240 4.96 6.41 -13.49
N TYR A 241 4.33 5.56 -12.68
CA TYR A 241 3.34 4.63 -13.20
C TYR A 241 2.22 5.42 -13.88
N PRO A 242 1.85 5.06 -15.11
CA PRO A 242 0.70 5.68 -15.76
C PRO A 242 -0.54 5.50 -14.88
N THR A 243 -1.32 6.56 -14.72
CA THR A 243 -2.56 6.54 -13.95
C THR A 243 -3.47 5.40 -14.44
N GLY A 244 -4.04 4.65 -13.49
CA GLY A 244 -4.98 3.57 -13.78
C GLY A 244 -4.34 2.21 -14.06
N GLN A 245 -3.02 2.09 -13.89
CA GLN A 245 -2.30 0.82 -13.98
C GLN A 245 -2.10 0.16 -12.60
N PHE A 246 -1.23 -0.85 -12.53
CA PHE A 246 -0.99 -1.68 -11.33
C PHE A 246 -0.92 -0.87 -10.04
N GLY A 247 -1.80 -1.20 -9.10
CA GLY A 247 -1.80 -0.61 -7.76
C GLY A 247 -2.48 0.77 -7.66
N THR A 248 -2.88 1.39 -8.78
CA THR A 248 -3.67 2.64 -8.74
C THR A 248 -4.94 2.39 -7.93
N LYS A 249 -5.20 3.20 -6.89
CA LYS A 249 -6.42 3.05 -6.08
C LYS A 249 -7.66 3.30 -6.95
N CYS A 250 -8.67 2.46 -6.80
CA CYS A 250 -9.94 2.59 -7.51
C CYS A 250 -11.15 2.49 -6.55
N PRO A 251 -11.31 3.43 -5.61
CA PRO A 251 -12.36 3.37 -4.59
C PRO A 251 -13.77 3.44 -5.19
N GLY A 252 -13.93 3.91 -6.43
CA GLY A 252 -15.21 3.87 -7.14
C GLY A 252 -15.60 2.45 -7.62
N GLY A 253 -14.73 1.45 -7.40
CA GLY A 253 -14.96 0.06 -7.73
C GLY A 253 -14.93 -0.23 -9.23
N THR A 254 -15.50 -1.37 -9.63
CA THR A 254 -15.50 -1.86 -11.02
C THR A 254 -16.25 -0.98 -12.02
N THR A 255 -16.97 0.03 -11.55
CA THR A 255 -17.75 0.97 -12.39
C THR A 255 -17.03 2.28 -12.64
N ALA A 256 -15.90 2.52 -11.97
CA ALA A 256 -15.16 3.77 -12.09
C ALA A 256 -14.12 3.69 -13.21
N LYS A 257 -14.00 4.78 -13.99
CA LYS A 257 -12.99 4.95 -15.05
C LYS A 257 -11.59 5.26 -14.50
N GLU A 258 -11.30 4.78 -13.30
CA GLU A 258 -10.04 5.00 -12.59
C GLU A 258 -8.94 4.09 -13.16
N CYS A 259 -9.33 2.94 -13.72
CA CYS A 259 -8.39 2.00 -14.34
C CYS A 259 -8.26 2.20 -15.85
N ASP A 260 -7.07 1.94 -16.36
CA ASP A 260 -6.72 2.04 -17.77
C ASP A 260 -7.29 0.86 -18.57
N GLU A 261 -8.60 0.92 -18.83
CA GLU A 261 -9.34 -0.12 -19.57
C GLU A 261 -8.78 -0.33 -20.98
N ALA A 262 -8.21 0.71 -21.60
CA ALA A 262 -7.61 0.63 -22.93
C ALA A 262 -6.43 -0.36 -22.94
N ASN A 263 -5.68 -0.44 -21.83
CA ASN A 263 -4.61 -1.41 -21.61
C ASN A 263 -5.04 -2.62 -20.76
N LYS A 264 -6.35 -2.90 -20.71
CA LYS A 264 -6.95 -4.05 -20.01
C LYS A 264 -6.75 -4.04 -18.50
N PHE A 265 -6.60 -2.87 -17.89
CA PHE A 265 -6.66 -2.74 -16.44
C PHE A 265 -8.10 -2.72 -15.95
N VAL A 266 -8.36 -3.45 -14.86
CA VAL A 266 -9.65 -3.58 -14.19
C VAL A 266 -9.47 -3.28 -12.71
N CYS A 267 -10.49 -2.70 -12.09
CA CYS A 267 -10.52 -2.52 -10.64
C CYS A 267 -10.82 -3.86 -9.96
N VAL A 268 -10.09 -4.18 -8.90
CA VAL A 268 -10.34 -5.33 -8.03
C VAL A 268 -10.51 -4.86 -6.59
N GLY A 269 -11.56 -5.33 -5.92
CA GLY A 269 -11.94 -4.95 -4.57
C GLY A 269 -13.29 -5.55 -4.17
N ALA A 270 -13.71 -5.33 -2.93
CA ALA A 270 -14.99 -5.77 -2.37
C ALA A 270 -16.20 -4.99 -2.92
N GLY A 271 -15.98 -3.88 -3.63
CA GLY A 271 -17.02 -3.07 -4.26
C GLY A 271 -16.74 -1.57 -4.16
N PRO A 272 -17.70 -0.71 -4.54
CA PRO A 272 -17.59 0.73 -4.34
C PRO A 272 -17.38 1.08 -2.85
N GLY A 273 -16.44 1.97 -2.58
CA GLY A 273 -16.03 2.36 -1.22
C GLY A 273 -14.98 1.46 -0.59
N ASP A 274 -14.56 0.38 -1.27
CA ASP A 274 -13.40 -0.39 -0.82
C ASP A 274 -12.12 0.44 -0.99
N ILE A 275 -11.57 0.88 0.15
CA ILE A 275 -10.35 1.69 0.20
C ILE A 275 -9.11 0.91 -0.21
N GLU A 276 -9.18 -0.42 -0.19
CA GLU A 276 -8.13 -1.34 -0.62
C GLU A 276 -8.26 -1.73 -2.09
N ALA A 277 -9.30 -1.24 -2.79
CA ALA A 277 -9.48 -1.53 -4.20
C ALA A 277 -8.37 -0.92 -5.05
N TYR A 278 -7.85 -1.71 -5.99
CA TYR A 278 -6.75 -1.31 -6.86
C TYR A 278 -6.94 -1.77 -8.31
N CYS A 279 -6.33 -1.02 -9.23
CA CYS A 279 -6.29 -1.37 -10.64
C CYS A 279 -5.24 -2.45 -10.89
N THR A 280 -5.60 -3.44 -11.71
CA THR A 280 -4.70 -4.51 -12.11
C THR A 280 -5.01 -5.03 -13.50
N LYS A 281 -4.04 -5.69 -14.14
CA LYS A 281 -4.19 -6.18 -15.51
C LYS A 281 -5.03 -7.46 -15.55
N ALA A 282 -6.01 -7.49 -16.44
CA ALA A 282 -6.78 -8.68 -16.78
C ALA A 282 -6.20 -9.43 -17.98
N GLY A 283 -6.52 -10.72 -18.09
CA GLY A 283 -6.12 -11.57 -19.21
C GLY A 283 -4.65 -11.99 -19.20
N CYS A 284 -4.02 -12.08 -18.01
CA CYS A 284 -2.69 -12.68 -17.89
C CYS A 284 -2.74 -14.18 -18.23
N LEU A 285 -1.63 -14.71 -18.74
CA LEU A 285 -1.45 -16.14 -19.01
C LEU A 285 -0.44 -16.77 -18.04
N ALA A 286 0.52 -15.98 -17.56
CA ALA A 286 1.51 -16.38 -16.57
C ALA A 286 1.91 -15.21 -15.67
N ASP A 287 2.60 -15.49 -14.57
CA ASP A 287 3.10 -14.48 -13.62
C ASP A 287 4.01 -13.43 -14.30
N SER A 288 4.75 -13.83 -15.33
CA SER A 288 5.58 -12.92 -16.12
C SER A 288 4.81 -11.84 -16.89
N ASP A 289 3.49 -11.99 -17.04
CA ASP A 289 2.63 -10.98 -17.66
C ASP A 289 2.21 -9.87 -16.67
N CYS A 290 2.50 -10.09 -15.38
CA CYS A 290 2.16 -9.23 -14.27
C CYS A 290 3.38 -8.42 -13.79
N ALA A 291 3.13 -7.30 -13.12
CA ALA A 291 4.20 -6.53 -12.48
C ALA A 291 4.83 -7.30 -11.31
N ALA A 292 6.05 -6.92 -10.91
CA ALA A 292 6.68 -7.46 -9.71
C ALA A 292 5.75 -7.31 -8.49
N GLY A 293 5.70 -8.32 -7.63
CA GLY A 293 4.74 -8.39 -6.54
C GLY A 293 3.37 -8.97 -6.91
N TYR A 294 3.07 -9.20 -8.20
CA TYR A 294 1.79 -9.73 -8.66
C TYR A 294 1.96 -11.14 -9.25
N ALA A 295 0.90 -11.95 -9.13
CA ALA A 295 0.79 -13.27 -9.75
C ALA A 295 -0.43 -13.32 -10.65
N CYS A 296 -0.37 -14.11 -11.71
CA CYS A 296 -1.52 -14.38 -12.54
C CYS A 296 -2.42 -15.39 -11.84
N ALA A 297 -3.57 -14.92 -11.35
CA ALA A 297 -4.54 -15.72 -10.63
C ALA A 297 -5.82 -15.90 -11.43
N THR A 298 -6.42 -17.09 -11.30
CA THR A 298 -7.76 -17.36 -11.84
C THR A 298 -8.80 -16.98 -10.80
N VAL A 299 -9.63 -15.98 -11.10
CA VAL A 299 -10.67 -15.51 -10.18
C VAL A 299 -12.07 -15.71 -10.73
N ARG A 300 -13.01 -15.96 -9.82
CA ARG A 300 -14.44 -15.92 -10.13
C ARG A 300 -14.89 -14.50 -10.47
N THR A 301 -15.78 -14.39 -11.45
CA THR A 301 -16.46 -13.13 -11.77
C THR A 301 -17.94 -13.22 -11.39
N SER A 302 -18.52 -12.08 -11.01
CA SER A 302 -19.96 -11.93 -10.81
C SER A 302 -20.72 -11.81 -12.13
N LYS A 303 -20.02 -11.64 -13.27
CA LYS A 303 -20.66 -11.59 -14.58
C LYS A 303 -21.24 -12.96 -14.95
N LYS A 304 -22.46 -12.94 -15.49
CA LYS A 304 -23.15 -14.12 -16.02
C LYS A 304 -22.98 -14.22 -17.54
N PRO A 305 -23.08 -15.41 -18.14
CA PRO A 305 -23.10 -15.53 -19.60
C PRO A 305 -24.40 -14.95 -20.17
N CYS A 306 -24.40 -14.50 -21.43
CA CYS A 306 -25.59 -13.92 -22.09
C CYS A 306 -26.65 -14.96 -22.47
N ALA A 307 -26.21 -16.20 -22.66
CA ALA A 307 -27.05 -17.36 -22.87
C ALA A 307 -26.56 -18.47 -21.93
N ASP A 308 -27.35 -19.52 -21.75
CA ASP A 308 -26.93 -20.68 -20.94
C ASP A 308 -25.59 -21.22 -21.44
N ALA A 309 -24.58 -21.17 -20.59
CA ALA A 309 -23.22 -21.59 -20.89
C ALA A 309 -22.53 -22.05 -19.60
N CYS A 310 -21.61 -23.02 -19.69
CA CYS A 310 -20.87 -23.55 -18.54
C CYS A 310 -21.77 -24.11 -17.41
N GLY A 311 -23.00 -24.54 -17.72
CA GLY A 311 -23.98 -24.94 -16.70
C GLY A 311 -24.55 -23.77 -15.87
N ILE A 312 -24.29 -22.53 -16.28
CA ILE A 312 -24.78 -21.30 -15.64
C ILE A 312 -25.92 -20.75 -16.49
N THR A 313 -27.06 -20.47 -15.86
CA THR A 313 -28.18 -19.82 -16.52
C THR A 313 -27.79 -18.43 -17.02
N GLY A 314 -28.08 -18.16 -18.29
CA GLY A 314 -27.80 -16.90 -18.94
C GLY A 314 -28.57 -15.72 -18.31
N ALA A 315 -28.05 -14.51 -18.50
CA ALA A 315 -28.69 -13.27 -18.09
C ALA A 315 -29.03 -12.40 -19.30
N SER A 316 -30.24 -11.82 -19.29
CA SER A 316 -30.67 -10.83 -20.28
C SER A 316 -30.13 -9.44 -19.91
N GLY A 317 -29.40 -8.77 -20.81
CA GLY A 317 -28.96 -7.39 -20.62
C GLY A 317 -27.57 -7.08 -21.20
N SER A 318 -27.13 -5.83 -21.11
CA SER A 318 -25.85 -5.35 -21.68
C SER A 318 -24.60 -5.59 -20.82
N GLY A 319 -24.72 -6.36 -19.74
CA GLY A 319 -23.62 -6.65 -18.79
C GLY A 319 -23.19 -8.10 -18.71
N CYS A 320 -23.74 -8.97 -19.56
CA CYS A 320 -23.41 -10.38 -19.62
C CYS A 320 -22.18 -10.65 -20.51
N VAL A 321 -21.56 -11.82 -20.33
CA VAL A 321 -20.44 -12.29 -21.15
C VAL A 321 -20.96 -13.11 -22.32
N THR A 322 -20.60 -12.72 -23.54
CA THR A 322 -21.06 -13.42 -24.75
C THR A 322 -20.34 -14.76 -24.93
N ALA A 323 -20.94 -15.68 -25.70
CA ALA A 323 -20.31 -16.96 -26.01
C ALA A 323 -18.95 -16.81 -26.74
N ALA A 324 -18.71 -15.69 -27.43
CA ALA A 324 -17.44 -15.42 -28.11
C ALA A 324 -16.30 -15.08 -27.14
N GLU A 325 -16.64 -14.65 -25.92
CA GLU A 325 -15.72 -14.24 -24.86
C GLU A 325 -15.43 -15.38 -23.85
N ILE A 326 -16.10 -16.52 -23.99
CA ILE A 326 -15.98 -17.68 -23.09
C ILE A 326 -15.25 -18.83 -23.81
N GLY A 327 -14.19 -19.36 -23.21
CA GLY A 327 -13.49 -20.55 -23.70
C GLY A 327 -11.98 -20.54 -23.44
N ALA A 328 -11.30 -21.60 -23.88
CA ALA A 328 -9.85 -21.68 -23.77
C ALA A 328 -9.16 -20.54 -24.53
N GLY A 329 -8.27 -19.82 -23.85
CA GLY A 329 -7.57 -18.65 -24.40
C GLY A 329 -8.44 -17.42 -24.62
N LYS A 330 -9.67 -17.39 -24.09
CA LYS A 330 -10.54 -16.21 -24.07
C LYS A 330 -10.40 -15.47 -22.73
N GLU A 331 -11.02 -14.29 -22.64
CA GLU A 331 -11.01 -13.48 -21.41
C GLU A 331 -11.69 -14.22 -20.25
N TYR A 332 -12.73 -15.01 -20.55
CA TYR A 332 -13.45 -15.80 -19.56
C TYR A 332 -13.36 -17.30 -19.87
N SER A 333 -13.33 -18.11 -18.82
CA SER A 333 -13.44 -19.57 -18.91
C SER A 333 -14.57 -20.10 -18.03
N CYS A 334 -14.98 -21.34 -18.28
CA CYS A 334 -16.00 -22.00 -17.48
C CYS A 334 -15.41 -22.43 -16.12
N GLY A 335 -15.95 -21.91 -15.02
CA GLY A 335 -15.75 -22.47 -13.69
C GLY A 335 -16.90 -23.38 -13.27
N GLY A 336 -16.78 -23.97 -12.07
CA GLY A 336 -17.81 -24.88 -11.55
C GLY A 336 -19.14 -24.20 -11.22
N ILE A 337 -19.10 -22.95 -10.74
CA ILE A 337 -20.30 -22.20 -10.29
C ILE A 337 -20.41 -20.78 -10.87
N SER A 338 -19.39 -20.31 -11.57
CA SER A 338 -19.32 -18.98 -12.16
C SER A 338 -18.40 -19.00 -13.38
N LEU A 339 -18.40 -17.92 -14.15
CA LEU A 339 -17.29 -17.69 -15.08
C LEU A 339 -16.02 -17.37 -14.28
N LEU A 340 -14.89 -17.73 -14.84
CA LEU A 340 -13.56 -17.42 -14.34
C LEU A 340 -12.88 -16.44 -15.28
N ARG A 341 -11.94 -15.66 -14.77
CA ARG A 341 -11.04 -14.83 -15.58
C ARG A 341 -9.66 -14.81 -14.95
N ASN A 342 -8.63 -14.68 -15.78
CA ASN A 342 -7.28 -14.47 -15.28
C ASN A 342 -7.05 -12.98 -15.02
N ILE A 343 -6.53 -12.65 -13.84
CA ILE A 343 -6.14 -11.30 -13.49
C ILE A 343 -4.85 -11.34 -12.68
N CYS A 344 -4.06 -10.28 -12.77
CA CYS A 344 -2.90 -10.13 -11.92
C CYS A 344 -3.36 -9.74 -10.50
N LEU A 345 -3.19 -10.61 -9.51
CA LEU A 345 -3.45 -10.27 -8.11
C LEU A 345 -2.15 -9.96 -7.39
N LYS A 346 -2.19 -9.05 -6.41
CA LYS A 346 -1.05 -8.85 -5.50
C LYS A 346 -0.78 -10.19 -4.82
N ARG A 347 0.47 -10.66 -4.85
CA ARG A 347 0.88 -11.79 -4.03
C ARG A 347 0.60 -11.43 -2.58
N ALA A 348 -0.08 -12.33 -1.91
CA ALA A 348 -0.45 -12.27 -0.51
C ALA A 348 0.20 -13.45 0.21
N PHE A 349 -0.09 -13.54 1.51
CA PHE A 349 0.31 -14.69 2.30
C PHE A 349 -0.09 -15.98 1.57
N CYS A 350 0.85 -16.93 1.50
CA CYS A 350 0.73 -18.21 0.82
C CYS A 350 0.79 -18.23 -0.72
N ASN A 351 0.98 -17.10 -1.41
CA ASN A 351 1.33 -17.17 -2.84
C ASN A 351 2.76 -17.70 -3.03
N ASP A 352 3.00 -18.47 -4.10
CA ASP A 352 4.35 -18.96 -4.43
C ASP A 352 5.32 -17.78 -4.66
N CYS A 353 6.60 -18.00 -4.38
CA CYS A 353 7.64 -17.02 -4.65
C CYS A 353 8.99 -17.70 -4.89
N GLU A 354 9.88 -17.01 -5.58
CA GLU A 354 11.29 -17.39 -5.69
C GLU A 354 12.19 -16.46 -4.90
N THR A 355 11.82 -15.18 -4.87
CA THR A 355 12.58 -14.10 -4.26
C THR A 355 11.66 -13.16 -3.50
N ASP A 356 12.23 -12.33 -2.62
CA ASP A 356 11.46 -11.31 -1.89
C ASP A 356 10.73 -10.35 -2.83
N ASP A 357 11.22 -10.15 -4.07
CA ASP A 357 10.61 -9.31 -5.10
C ASP A 357 9.20 -9.76 -5.48
N ASP A 358 8.92 -11.05 -5.39
CA ASP A 358 7.60 -11.62 -5.67
C ASP A 358 6.57 -11.22 -4.61
N CYS A 359 7.00 -10.96 -3.37
CA CYS A 359 6.13 -10.71 -2.24
C CYS A 359 5.96 -9.21 -1.92
N ARG A 360 6.56 -8.33 -2.73
CA ARG A 360 6.61 -6.88 -2.46
C ARG A 360 5.29 -6.14 -2.65
N ALA A 361 4.24 -6.78 -3.14
CA ALA A 361 2.96 -6.08 -3.32
C ALA A 361 2.19 -5.87 -2.01
N LYS A 362 2.66 -6.43 -0.89
CA LYS A 362 2.13 -6.18 0.44
C LYS A 362 3.24 -5.79 1.41
N PRO A 363 2.95 -4.88 2.36
CA PRO A 363 3.90 -4.55 3.42
C PRO A 363 4.30 -5.79 4.19
N ASN A 364 5.54 -5.76 4.69
CA ASN A 364 6.02 -6.72 5.67
C ASN A 364 6.04 -8.18 5.19
N GLN A 365 5.92 -8.41 3.86
CA GLN A 365 6.02 -9.72 3.25
C GLN A 365 7.40 -9.98 2.64
N LEU A 366 7.78 -11.25 2.63
CA LEU A 366 9.03 -11.74 2.03
C LEU A 366 8.85 -13.20 1.58
N CYS A 367 9.82 -13.69 0.81
CA CYS A 367 9.80 -15.05 0.34
C CYS A 367 10.57 -15.97 1.29
N ALA A 368 9.88 -16.91 1.93
CA ALA A 368 10.50 -17.86 2.85
C ALA A 368 10.18 -19.30 2.47
N SER A 369 11.07 -20.23 2.80
CA SER A 369 10.81 -21.64 2.67
C SER A 369 9.98 -22.20 3.84
N ASP A 370 9.09 -23.16 3.54
CA ASP A 370 8.35 -23.95 4.52
C ASP A 370 9.19 -25.01 5.25
N GLY A 371 10.51 -25.02 5.07
CA GLY A 371 11.43 -26.03 5.60
C GLY A 371 11.46 -27.34 4.80
N LYS A 372 10.56 -27.53 3.82
CA LYS A 372 10.53 -28.65 2.87
C LYS A 372 11.02 -28.25 1.47
N GLY A 373 11.45 -26.99 1.32
CA GLY A 373 11.97 -26.43 0.08
C GLY A 373 10.93 -25.75 -0.80
N HIS A 374 9.64 -25.81 -0.45
CA HIS A 374 8.64 -24.96 -1.08
C HIS A 374 8.77 -23.55 -0.52
N LYS A 375 8.65 -22.55 -1.39
CA LYS A 375 8.77 -21.14 -1.03
C LYS A 375 7.46 -20.42 -1.27
N TYR A 376 7.07 -19.61 -0.30
CA TYR A 376 5.84 -18.83 -0.37
C TYR A 376 6.03 -17.46 0.30
N CYS A 377 5.20 -16.52 -0.12
CA CYS A 377 5.12 -15.22 0.51
C CYS A 377 4.57 -15.38 1.92
N THR A 378 5.40 -15.03 2.89
CA THR A 378 5.07 -14.98 4.31
C THR A 378 5.27 -13.57 4.85
N GLU A 379 4.85 -13.33 6.08
CA GLU A 379 4.97 -12.06 6.78
C GLU A 379 6.05 -12.16 7.86
N LEU A 380 6.84 -11.10 8.06
CA LEU A 380 7.65 -10.97 9.27
C LEU A 380 6.73 -10.82 10.46
N CYS A 381 7.16 -11.33 11.60
CA CYS A 381 6.38 -11.27 12.82
C CYS A 381 7.29 -11.10 14.04
N ASP A 382 6.73 -10.59 15.14
CA ASP A 382 7.40 -10.52 16.44
C ASP A 382 6.99 -11.75 17.28
N PRO A 383 7.91 -12.67 17.60
CA PRO A 383 7.57 -13.87 18.37
C PRO A 383 7.09 -13.57 19.80
N ASN A 384 7.26 -12.33 20.28
CA ASN A 384 6.78 -11.91 21.59
C ASN A 384 5.35 -11.36 21.56
N GLN A 385 4.70 -11.32 20.40
CA GLN A 385 3.32 -10.86 20.25
C GLN A 385 2.40 -12.02 19.89
N SER A 386 1.34 -12.21 20.67
CA SER A 386 0.39 -13.32 20.50
C SER A 386 -0.46 -13.25 19.23
N ASN A 387 -0.47 -12.12 18.52
CA ASN A 387 -1.22 -11.88 17.28
C ASN A 387 -0.31 -11.28 16.18
N ALA A 388 0.94 -11.73 16.12
CA ALA A 388 1.93 -11.16 15.21
C ALA A 388 1.69 -11.49 13.73
N CYS A 389 0.80 -12.44 13.43
CA CYS A 389 0.54 -12.95 12.10
C CYS A 389 -0.86 -12.61 11.61
N SER A 390 -1.02 -12.49 10.29
CA SER A 390 -2.32 -12.25 9.66
C SER A 390 -3.39 -13.23 10.14
N TRP A 391 -4.53 -12.66 10.53
CA TRP A 391 -5.65 -13.42 11.05
C TRP A 391 -6.17 -14.44 10.01
N GLY A 392 -6.48 -15.64 10.51
CA GLY A 392 -7.09 -16.73 9.75
C GLY A 392 -6.13 -17.80 9.30
N SER A 393 -5.33 -17.51 8.29
CA SER A 393 -4.51 -18.54 7.62
C SER A 393 -3.18 -18.81 8.31
N ALA A 394 -2.69 -17.94 9.20
CA ALA A 394 -1.41 -18.12 9.89
C ALA A 394 -1.59 -18.64 11.34
N ALA A 395 -0.74 -19.57 11.76
CA ALA A 395 -0.78 -20.22 13.09
C ALA A 395 0.16 -19.58 14.10
N ASP A 396 1.42 -19.41 13.72
CA ASP A 396 2.49 -19.09 14.67
C ASP A 396 3.59 -18.23 14.04
N CYS A 397 4.22 -17.45 14.92
CA CYS A 397 5.37 -16.64 14.61
C CYS A 397 6.64 -17.32 15.12
N ALA A 398 7.46 -17.83 14.22
CA ALA A 398 8.73 -18.49 14.57
C ALA A 398 9.73 -18.41 13.41
N VAL A 399 10.97 -18.81 13.64
CA VAL A 399 11.97 -18.95 12.57
C VAL A 399 11.71 -20.26 11.83
N HIS A 400 10.84 -20.20 10.82
CA HIS A 400 10.49 -21.37 9.99
C HIS A 400 11.52 -21.64 8.89
N ASP A 401 12.07 -20.58 8.29
CA ASP A 401 13.19 -20.66 7.36
C ASP A 401 14.50 -20.39 8.09
N THR A 402 15.23 -21.45 8.41
CA THR A 402 16.53 -21.35 9.10
C THR A 402 17.61 -20.66 8.29
N ALA A 403 17.50 -20.69 6.95
CA ALA A 403 18.47 -20.01 6.08
C ALA A 403 18.24 -18.48 6.11
N LEU A 404 16.97 -18.07 6.19
CA LEU A 404 16.60 -16.66 6.36
C LEU A 404 16.93 -16.14 7.78
N GLY A 405 16.74 -16.97 8.80
CA GLY A 405 17.05 -16.62 10.20
C GLY A 405 16.15 -15.53 10.79
N LYS A 406 15.01 -15.24 10.16
CA LYS A 406 14.02 -14.24 10.62
C LYS A 406 12.73 -14.93 11.05
N PRO A 407 12.07 -14.46 12.13
CA PRO A 407 10.74 -14.96 12.48
C PRO A 407 9.72 -14.57 11.41
N THR A 408 8.97 -15.56 10.94
CA THR A 408 7.91 -15.40 9.94
C THR A 408 6.66 -16.16 10.35
N CYS A 409 5.57 -15.93 9.62
CA CYS A 409 4.32 -16.62 9.85
C CYS A 409 4.26 -17.96 9.09
N ALA A 410 3.88 -19.05 9.76
CA ALA A 410 3.54 -20.29 9.07
C ALA A 410 2.03 -20.45 8.92
N HIS A 411 1.61 -21.11 7.83
CA HIS A 411 0.21 -21.40 7.59
C HIS A 411 -0.33 -22.38 8.65
N LYS A 412 -1.57 -22.22 9.12
CA LYS A 412 -2.19 -23.08 10.16
C LYS A 412 -2.18 -24.56 9.80
N PHE A 413 -2.37 -24.87 8.52
CA PHE A 413 -2.35 -26.22 8.00
C PHE A 413 -0.93 -26.79 7.78
N GLY A 414 0.12 -25.99 8.01
CA GLY A 414 1.51 -26.34 7.70
C GLY A 414 1.84 -26.40 6.20
N ALA A 415 0.89 -26.01 5.34
CA ALA A 415 1.03 -25.86 3.90
C ALA A 415 0.00 -24.85 3.37
N CYS A 416 0.34 -24.18 2.27
CA CYS A 416 -0.48 -23.16 1.62
C CYS A 416 -1.51 -23.73 0.63
N SER A 417 -1.33 -24.98 0.20
CA SER A 417 -2.26 -25.70 -0.65
C SER A 417 -2.34 -27.17 -0.23
N GLY A 418 -3.49 -27.80 -0.49
CA GLY A 418 -3.72 -29.22 -0.25
C GLY A 418 -3.82 -30.05 -1.54
N THR A 419 -4.52 -31.17 -1.44
CA THR A 419 -4.90 -32.02 -2.58
C THR A 419 -6.18 -31.55 -3.28
N GLY A 420 -6.80 -30.48 -2.76
CA GLY A 420 -8.00 -29.85 -3.30
C GLY A 420 -9.31 -30.43 -2.78
N LYS A 421 -9.26 -31.25 -1.71
CA LYS A 421 -10.46 -31.77 -1.05
C LYS A 421 -11.12 -30.70 -0.18
N GLY A 422 -12.39 -30.95 0.16
CA GLY A 422 -13.15 -30.08 1.06
C GLY A 422 -12.37 -29.75 2.35
N CYS A 423 -12.30 -28.46 2.68
CA CYS A 423 -11.60 -27.93 3.86
C CYS A 423 -10.07 -28.08 3.88
N GLU A 424 -9.43 -28.42 2.76
CA GLU A 424 -7.99 -28.25 2.59
C GLU A 424 -7.65 -26.81 2.17
N PRO A 425 -6.46 -26.30 2.51
CA PRO A 425 -6.07 -24.93 2.17
C PRO A 425 -5.96 -24.75 0.65
N CYS A 426 -6.25 -23.53 0.20
CA CYS A 426 -6.13 -23.13 -1.20
C CYS A 426 -5.76 -21.66 -1.30
N ARG A 427 -5.12 -21.32 -2.42
CA ARG A 427 -4.74 -19.95 -2.78
C ARG A 427 -5.74 -19.38 -3.76
N ASP A 428 -6.15 -20.19 -4.72
CA ASP A 428 -7.15 -19.88 -5.73
C ASP A 428 -7.88 -21.14 -6.21
N ASP A 429 -8.76 -20.99 -7.20
CA ASP A 429 -9.60 -22.08 -7.71
C ASP A 429 -8.80 -23.20 -8.40
N ALA A 430 -7.56 -22.95 -8.83
CA ALA A 430 -6.72 -23.97 -9.43
C ALA A 430 -6.27 -25.02 -8.39
N ASP A 431 -6.20 -24.65 -7.11
CA ASP A 431 -5.90 -25.58 -6.03
C ASP A 431 -7.10 -26.50 -5.70
N CYS A 432 -8.30 -26.25 -6.24
CA CYS A 432 -9.54 -26.98 -5.95
C CYS A 432 -10.13 -27.62 -7.24
N PRO A 433 -9.54 -28.70 -7.76
CA PRO A 433 -9.85 -29.23 -9.10
C PRO A 433 -11.29 -29.74 -9.27
N THR A 434 -11.96 -30.12 -8.18
CA THR A 434 -13.37 -30.57 -8.17
C THR A 434 -14.32 -29.52 -7.62
N GLY A 435 -13.88 -28.26 -7.48
CA GLY A 435 -14.70 -27.23 -6.88
C GLY A 435 -14.11 -25.83 -7.01
N PHE A 436 -14.00 -25.11 -5.89
CA PHE A 436 -13.49 -23.74 -5.87
C PHE A 436 -12.89 -23.36 -4.52
N CYS A 437 -12.00 -22.38 -4.51
CA CYS A 437 -11.39 -21.85 -3.30
C CYS A 437 -12.29 -20.77 -2.71
N SER A 438 -12.72 -20.97 -1.47
CA SER A 438 -13.54 -20.03 -0.73
C SER A 438 -12.72 -19.38 0.37
N ARG A 439 -13.00 -18.11 0.68
CA ARG A 439 -12.42 -17.41 1.82
C ARG A 439 -13.51 -17.10 2.84
N SER A 440 -13.24 -17.38 4.11
CA SER A 440 -14.12 -16.98 5.20
C SER A 440 -13.90 -15.50 5.51
N ASP A 441 -14.95 -14.68 5.44
CA ASP A 441 -14.90 -13.29 5.91
C ASP A 441 -14.84 -13.19 7.44
N TYR A 442 -15.07 -14.32 8.14
CA TYR A 442 -14.95 -14.39 9.59
C TYR A 442 -13.60 -14.92 9.97
N THR A 443 -13.25 -16.16 9.65
CA THR A 443 -11.96 -16.66 10.12
C THR A 443 -10.82 -16.06 9.32
N GLY A 444 -11.03 -15.55 8.10
CA GLY A 444 -9.99 -15.09 7.20
C GLY A 444 -9.34 -16.23 6.38
N GLU A 445 -9.67 -17.48 6.72
CA GLU A 445 -9.16 -18.72 6.15
C GLU A 445 -9.58 -18.90 4.68
N SER A 446 -8.67 -19.43 3.87
CA SER A 446 -8.96 -19.87 2.51
C SER A 446 -8.96 -21.39 2.42
N PHE A 447 -10.06 -21.99 1.95
CA PHE A 447 -10.24 -23.43 1.90
C PHE A 447 -11.01 -23.88 0.67
N CYS A 448 -10.74 -25.10 0.20
CA CYS A 448 -11.47 -25.68 -0.93
C CYS A 448 -12.88 -26.09 -0.53
N VAL A 449 -13.85 -25.71 -1.36
CA VAL A 449 -15.19 -26.25 -1.41
C VAL A 449 -15.22 -27.30 -2.51
N ASP A 450 -15.31 -28.57 -2.13
CA ASP A 450 -15.35 -29.70 -3.06
C ASP A 450 -16.79 -29.99 -3.50
N LEU A 451 -17.06 -29.87 -4.81
CA LEU A 451 -18.40 -30.10 -5.38
C LEU A 451 -18.63 -31.57 -5.75
N GLY A 452 -17.64 -32.45 -5.59
CA GLY A 452 -17.76 -33.88 -5.82
C GLY A 452 -18.72 -34.56 -4.82
N PRO A 453 -18.46 -34.48 -3.51
CA PRO A 453 -19.32 -35.06 -2.48
C PRO A 453 -20.75 -34.50 -2.54
N SER A 454 -21.73 -35.40 -2.59
CA SER A 454 -23.14 -35.05 -2.43
C SER A 454 -23.63 -35.39 -1.03
N CYS A 455 -24.62 -34.65 -0.56
CA CYS A 455 -25.21 -34.81 0.76
C CYS A 455 -26.73 -34.71 0.69
N ASP A 456 -27.43 -35.14 1.73
CA ASP A 456 -28.89 -35.04 1.81
C ASP A 456 -29.33 -34.61 3.22
N CYS A 457 -30.12 -33.55 3.30
CA CYS A 457 -30.70 -33.09 4.56
C CYS A 457 -32.04 -33.75 4.89
N ALA A 458 -32.49 -34.74 4.10
CA ALA A 458 -33.68 -35.51 4.41
C ALA A 458 -33.60 -36.14 5.81
N GLY A 459 -34.52 -35.75 6.70
CA GLY A 459 -34.60 -36.25 8.07
C GLY A 459 -33.74 -35.52 9.11
N PHE A 460 -32.99 -34.50 8.72
CA PHE A 460 -32.22 -33.67 9.64
C PHE A 460 -32.89 -32.32 9.90
N PRO A 461 -32.78 -31.75 11.11
CA PRO A 461 -33.23 -30.40 11.37
C PRO A 461 -32.39 -29.44 10.52
N THR A 462 -33.01 -28.86 9.49
CA THR A 462 -32.38 -27.81 8.69
C THR A 462 -32.41 -26.51 9.47
N SER A 463 -31.29 -25.81 9.57
CA SER A 463 -31.28 -24.44 10.06
C SER A 463 -32.11 -23.54 9.13
N GLN A 464 -32.44 -22.32 9.57
CA GLN A 464 -33.16 -21.34 8.75
C GLN A 464 -32.44 -21.03 7.41
N ASN A 465 -31.17 -21.41 7.27
CA ASN A 465 -30.35 -21.19 6.08
C ASN A 465 -30.25 -22.43 5.17
N ALA A 466 -31.10 -23.45 5.36
CA ALA A 466 -31.14 -24.66 4.55
C ALA A 466 -29.88 -25.56 4.66
N VAL A 467 -29.21 -25.51 5.82
CA VAL A 467 -27.99 -26.26 6.11
C VAL A 467 -28.27 -27.34 7.15
N CYS A 468 -27.65 -28.51 7.01
CA CYS A 468 -27.65 -29.58 8.03
C CYS A 468 -26.22 -30.12 8.27
N LEU A 469 -25.91 -30.47 9.52
CA LEU A 469 -24.56 -30.91 9.94
C LEU A 469 -24.27 -32.40 9.72
N ASP A 470 -25.32 -33.23 9.68
CA ASP A 470 -25.20 -34.69 9.61
C ASP A 470 -25.73 -35.27 8.28
N GLY A 471 -25.83 -34.44 7.24
CA GLY A 471 -26.37 -34.83 5.92
C GLY A 471 -25.49 -35.77 5.09
N GLY A 472 -24.54 -36.47 5.72
CA GLY A 472 -23.63 -37.42 5.05
C GLY A 472 -22.38 -36.79 4.44
N CYS A 473 -22.04 -35.54 4.78
CA CYS A 473 -20.79 -34.93 4.34
C CYS A 473 -19.57 -35.59 4.99
N PRO A 474 -18.43 -35.70 4.28
CA PRO A 474 -17.19 -36.16 4.87
C PRO A 474 -16.72 -35.20 5.97
N LYS A 475 -15.89 -35.70 6.88
CA LYS A 475 -15.24 -34.85 7.87
C LYS A 475 -14.10 -34.05 7.25
N THR A 476 -13.82 -32.87 7.79
CA THR A 476 -12.63 -32.10 7.46
C THR A 476 -11.35 -32.86 7.84
N PRO A 477 -10.17 -32.49 7.32
CA PRO A 477 -8.90 -33.03 7.80
C PRO A 477 -8.70 -32.89 9.32
N GLY A 478 -9.30 -31.85 9.92
CA GLY A 478 -9.36 -31.62 11.37
C GLY A 478 -10.42 -32.45 12.12
N ASN A 479 -11.05 -33.44 11.47
CA ASN A 479 -12.09 -34.31 12.03
C ASN A 479 -13.37 -33.56 12.49
N ILE A 480 -13.67 -32.41 11.87
CA ILE A 480 -14.89 -31.62 12.11
C ILE A 480 -15.96 -32.04 11.09
N ASN A 481 -17.24 -32.06 11.48
CA ASN A 481 -18.33 -32.34 10.55
C ASN A 481 -18.53 -31.17 9.58
N MET A 482 -18.61 -31.47 8.28
CA MET A 482 -18.94 -30.48 7.27
C MET A 482 -20.45 -30.30 7.13
N SER A 483 -20.86 -29.07 6.87
CA SER A 483 -22.20 -28.60 6.59
C SER A 483 -22.64 -28.98 5.17
N CYS A 484 -23.84 -29.55 5.06
CA CYS A 484 -24.53 -29.85 3.82
C CYS A 484 -25.48 -28.72 3.42
N TYR A 485 -25.37 -28.21 2.20
CA TYR A 485 -26.29 -27.22 1.64
C TYR A 485 -27.42 -27.91 0.86
N GLY A 486 -28.47 -28.36 1.55
CA GLY A 486 -29.46 -29.27 0.94
C GLY A 486 -30.88 -29.21 1.48
N GLY A 487 -31.23 -28.20 2.29
CA GLY A 487 -32.58 -28.05 2.83
C GLY A 487 -33.63 -27.66 1.78
N SER A 488 -34.91 -27.80 2.12
CA SER A 488 -36.06 -27.50 1.23
C SER A 488 -36.14 -26.03 0.76
N ALA A 489 -35.43 -25.12 1.44
CA ALA A 489 -35.33 -23.72 1.03
C ALA A 489 -34.24 -23.45 -0.02
N VAL A 490 -33.39 -24.42 -0.38
CA VAL A 490 -32.42 -24.26 -1.47
C VAL A 490 -33.13 -24.35 -2.83
N PRO A 491 -33.02 -23.35 -3.72
CA PRO A 491 -33.55 -23.47 -5.07
C PRO A 491 -32.97 -24.68 -5.79
N SER A 492 -33.81 -25.46 -6.45
CA SER A 492 -33.36 -26.63 -7.24
C SER A 492 -32.42 -26.26 -8.40
N THR A 493 -32.38 -24.98 -8.76
CA THR A 493 -31.48 -24.39 -9.76
C THR A 493 -30.12 -23.99 -9.20
N SER A 494 -29.91 -24.09 -7.88
CA SER A 494 -28.62 -23.78 -7.26
C SER A 494 -27.62 -24.88 -7.56
N LEU A 495 -26.46 -24.51 -8.11
CA LEU A 495 -25.35 -25.42 -8.36
C LEU A 495 -24.73 -25.97 -7.07
N LEU A 496 -24.99 -25.33 -5.92
CA LEU A 496 -24.56 -25.78 -4.61
C LEU A 496 -25.57 -26.72 -3.93
N ALA A 497 -26.74 -26.94 -4.52
CA ALA A 497 -27.75 -27.81 -3.93
C ALA A 497 -27.21 -29.23 -3.72
N LYS A 498 -27.39 -29.74 -2.50
CA LYS A 498 -26.91 -31.06 -2.05
C LYS A 498 -25.38 -31.21 -2.08
N LYS A 499 -24.65 -30.11 -1.84
CA LYS A 499 -23.16 -30.10 -1.76
C LYS A 499 -22.67 -29.80 -0.35
N CYS A 500 -21.48 -30.30 -0.05
CA CYS A 500 -20.76 -30.03 1.20
C CYS A 500 -19.87 -28.80 1.01
N TYR A 501 -19.97 -27.78 1.88
CA TYR A 501 -19.36 -26.47 1.58
C TYR A 501 -18.49 -25.85 2.68
N GLY A 502 -18.34 -26.48 3.84
CA GLY A 502 -17.47 -26.02 4.92
C GLY A 502 -17.84 -26.66 6.25
N ALA A 503 -17.14 -26.36 7.33
CA ALA A 503 -17.54 -26.72 8.69
C ALA A 503 -18.07 -25.49 9.45
N ASP A 504 -18.94 -25.71 10.44
CA ASP A 504 -19.37 -24.64 11.33
C ASP A 504 -18.34 -24.47 12.46
N THR A 505 -17.54 -23.42 12.38
CA THR A 505 -16.63 -23.01 13.47
C THR A 505 -17.42 -22.15 14.46
N LEU A 506 -18.30 -22.78 15.24
CA LEU A 506 -18.97 -22.10 16.34
C LEU A 506 -17.92 -21.72 17.40
N SER A 507 -17.40 -20.50 17.36
CA SER A 507 -16.92 -19.87 18.58
C SER A 507 -18.13 -19.74 19.50
N GLY A 508 -17.99 -20.04 20.80
CA GLY A 508 -19.09 -20.12 21.77
C GLY A 508 -19.90 -18.81 22.02
N ALA A 509 -19.83 -17.84 21.11
CA ALA A 509 -20.59 -16.61 21.13
C ALA A 509 -22.04 -16.87 20.67
N LYS A 510 -23.01 -16.36 21.44
CA LYS A 510 -24.47 -16.52 21.28
C LYS A 510 -25.08 -15.90 19.99
N TRP A 511 -24.31 -15.73 18.91
CA TRP A 511 -24.80 -15.14 17.67
C TRP A 511 -25.33 -16.21 16.71
N PRO A 512 -26.54 -16.07 16.15
CA PRO A 512 -27.22 -17.11 15.37
C PRO A 512 -26.69 -17.30 13.94
N TYR A 513 -25.50 -16.79 13.62
CA TYR A 513 -24.95 -16.85 12.26
C TYR A 513 -23.80 -17.86 12.21
N THR A 514 -24.10 -19.06 11.75
CA THR A 514 -23.07 -20.03 11.31
C THR A 514 -22.30 -19.42 10.15
N ARG A 515 -21.02 -19.15 10.35
CA ARG A 515 -20.12 -18.73 9.28
C ARG A 515 -19.21 -19.89 8.91
N PRO A 516 -19.03 -20.17 7.61
CA PRO A 516 -18.22 -21.30 7.20
C PRO A 516 -16.75 -21.05 7.55
N GLY A 517 -16.14 -22.06 8.17
CA GLY A 517 -14.71 -22.17 8.43
C GLY A 517 -14.31 -23.64 8.31
N CYS A 518 -13.02 -23.95 8.34
CA CYS A 518 -12.58 -25.35 8.15
C CYS A 518 -11.65 -25.84 9.24
N TRP A 519 -11.10 -24.92 10.04
CA TRP A 519 -10.18 -25.24 11.12
C TRP A 519 -10.70 -24.63 12.43
N PRO A 520 -10.45 -25.30 13.57
CA PRO A 520 -10.79 -24.73 14.86
C PRO A 520 -9.94 -23.47 15.10
N GLU A 521 -10.54 -22.46 15.75
CA GLU A 521 -9.85 -21.22 16.12
C GLU A 521 -8.70 -21.45 17.11
#